data_AF-A0A660PKT5-F1
#
_entry.id   AF-A0A660PKT5-F1
#
_cell.length_a   1.000
_cell.length_b   1.000
_cell.length_c   1.000
_cell.angle_alpha   90.00
_cell.angle_beta   90.00
_cell.angle_gamma   90.00
#
_symmetry.space_group_name_H-M   'P 1'
#
loop_
_entity.id
_entity.type
_entity.pdbx_description
1 polymer ?
#
loop_
_entity_poly.entity_id
_entity_poly.type
_entity_poly.pdbx_seq_one_letter_code
_entity_poly.pdbx_strand_id
1 'polypeptide(L)'
;MGKNNCKGFSLIEVLLVIVVIAIMSTIAIKSLTPTMEQARETATINEMELLAEAIIGNKNLIEDGIRTDYGYVGDVGSLPPDLDALVTNPGGYSTWNGPYIRSDFTEDADDYKKDAWGNLYTYSGGVTITSSGGGSTITKQFAQNVSDLTSNTVTGNIYDGLGAVPGDSVSKVTVTIFYPDGSGGTTSSSTNPSSSGGFSFVGSIPIGNHIIRGVYSTENDTTSMYVSVPPVSGAYCELRLSGSWFSGGGGGGGGFTGWGRRCELVIQASQVPGNLTDFPVLLTESNLPSEMLDKNGSHPALDGGGDIRFSSDQDGNNRLSCEIVTYITHNNPNSAKAEIWVKVPSISSSSNTSIWVWYDKAGETQPAENESYGSESVWDVNYLMVQHMDEDPTGSAPQFVDATNNDHDGTNNGGLKSTDLKNCVIGDGIEFDGNSDDDIDLGIWDVSGNQLTVQHWVYYENNASNNGRCFSRATGTAVDNHWIMTGFHNSENPAFRLKTNSNTTHLQYSTNLSKKTWYFFACTYDGSTMRIWINNQNVASTPKSGNIDTSSTIHNYLGDNPSGSRQMKGRLDEVRVSSVRRSDSWLGAEYNNQNSPSTFVIPGTPETP
;
A
#
# COMPACT_ATOMS: atom_id res chain seq x y z
N MET A 1 -44.27 86.55 30.73
CA MET A 1 -42.92 86.86 31.27
C MET A 1 -42.57 85.82 32.30
N GLY A 2 -41.42 85.12 32.19
CA GLY A 2 -40.92 84.29 33.30
C GLY A 2 -40.13 83.01 33.01
N LYS A 3 -39.17 83.04 32.07
CA LYS A 3 -37.94 82.21 31.98
C LYS A 3 -38.05 80.68 32.08
N ASN A 4 -37.96 80.01 30.92
CA ASN A 4 -37.36 78.69 30.80
C ASN A 4 -35.89 78.76 31.24
N ASN A 5 -35.55 78.18 32.40
CA ASN A 5 -34.16 77.97 32.79
C ASN A 5 -33.58 76.85 31.92
N CYS A 6 -33.07 77.22 30.74
CA CYS A 6 -32.03 76.46 30.07
C CYS A 6 -30.83 76.42 31.03
N LYS A 7 -30.69 75.33 31.79
CA LYS A 7 -29.47 75.02 32.54
C LYS A 7 -28.38 74.81 31.49
N GLY A 8 -27.65 75.87 31.17
CA GLY A 8 -26.45 75.77 30.35
C GLY A 8 -25.45 74.88 31.08
N PHE A 9 -24.81 73.98 30.33
CA PHE A 9 -23.73 73.16 30.86
C PHE A 9 -22.65 74.07 31.45
N SER A 10 -22.18 73.71 32.64
CA SER A 10 -21.01 74.35 33.25
C SER A 10 -19.81 74.14 32.34
N LEU A 11 -18.90 75.12 32.29
CA LEU A 11 -17.66 75.03 31.52
C LEU A 11 -16.83 73.81 31.96
N ILE A 12 -16.95 73.40 33.23
CA ILE A 12 -16.34 72.17 33.76
C ILE A 12 -17.00 70.90 33.19
N GLU A 13 -18.32 70.90 32.98
CA GLU A 13 -19.08 69.74 32.47
C GLU A 13 -18.79 69.53 30.99
N VAL A 14 -18.71 70.62 30.21
CA VAL A 14 -18.31 70.55 28.79
C VAL A 14 -16.87 70.04 28.66
N LEU A 15 -15.96 70.51 29.52
CA LEU A 15 -14.56 70.07 29.50
C LEU A 15 -14.42 68.58 29.87
N LEU A 16 -15.20 68.11 30.85
CA LEU A 16 -15.19 66.72 31.29
C LEU A 16 -15.75 65.78 30.21
N VAL A 17 -16.81 66.20 29.51
CA VAL A 17 -17.35 65.45 28.37
C VAL A 17 -16.34 65.37 27.22
N ILE A 18 -15.63 66.47 26.90
CA ILE A 18 -14.59 66.45 25.86
C ILE A 18 -13.43 65.52 26.22
N VAL A 19 -12.99 65.51 27.49
CA VAL A 19 -11.94 64.61 27.97
C VAL A 19 -12.39 63.15 27.89
N VAL A 20 -13.63 62.84 28.30
CA VAL A 20 -14.18 61.48 28.22
C VAL A 20 -14.32 61.02 26.77
N ILE A 21 -14.80 61.88 25.86
CA ILE A 21 -14.88 61.57 24.43
C ILE A 21 -13.47 61.34 23.86
N ALA A 22 -12.48 62.16 24.20
CA ALA A 22 -11.10 61.96 23.72
C ALA A 22 -10.50 60.63 24.20
N ILE A 23 -10.74 60.26 25.47
CA ILE A 23 -10.31 58.96 26.03
C ILE A 23 -11.04 57.81 25.34
N MET A 24 -12.37 57.88 25.18
CA MET A 24 -13.15 56.85 24.50
C MET A 24 -12.79 56.72 23.03
N SER A 25 -12.56 57.81 22.30
CA SER A 25 -12.09 57.79 20.91
C SER A 25 -10.70 57.15 20.81
N THR A 26 -9.80 57.43 21.74
CA THR A 26 -8.45 56.80 21.76
C THR A 26 -8.54 55.30 22.03
N ILE A 27 -9.40 54.88 22.95
CA ILE A 27 -9.64 53.46 23.26
C ILE A 27 -10.32 52.76 22.08
N ALA A 28 -11.31 53.40 21.45
CA ALA A 28 -12.01 52.88 20.28
C ALA A 28 -11.09 52.70 19.08
N ILE A 29 -10.22 53.69 18.78
CA ILE A 29 -9.22 53.57 17.71
C ILE A 29 -8.25 52.43 18.02
N LYS A 30 -7.74 52.34 19.26
CA LYS A 30 -6.84 51.25 19.69
C LYS A 30 -7.49 49.87 19.64
N SER A 31 -8.81 49.77 19.85
CA SER A 31 -9.54 48.50 19.72
C SER A 31 -9.89 48.15 18.28
N LEU A 32 -10.08 49.14 17.40
CA LEU A 32 -10.42 48.91 15.99
C LEU A 32 -9.21 48.48 15.15
N THR A 33 -8.01 48.98 15.45
CA THR A 33 -6.81 48.64 14.67
C THR A 33 -6.52 47.13 14.63
N PRO A 34 -6.50 46.37 15.75
CA PRO A 34 -6.29 44.91 15.70
C PRO A 34 -7.40 44.16 14.97
N THR A 35 -8.66 44.61 15.11
CA THR A 35 -9.81 43.99 14.42
C THR A 35 -9.74 44.20 12.91
N MET A 36 -9.32 45.38 12.46
CA MET A 36 -9.11 45.65 11.03
C MET A 36 -7.94 44.85 10.45
N GLU A 37 -6.84 44.73 11.18
CA GLU A 37 -5.69 43.91 10.75
C GLU A 37 -6.07 42.42 10.67
N GLN A 38 -6.81 41.90 11.65
CA GLN A 38 -7.32 40.53 11.62
C GLN A 38 -8.29 40.29 10.46
N ALA A 39 -9.13 41.29 10.12
CA ALA A 39 -10.03 41.20 8.98
C ALA A 39 -9.27 41.15 7.64
N ARG A 40 -8.21 41.96 7.49
CA ARG A 40 -7.31 41.93 6.31
C ARG A 40 -6.55 40.62 6.19
N GLU A 41 -6.04 40.09 7.30
CA GLU A 41 -5.39 38.77 7.34
C GLU A 41 -6.35 37.66 6.90
N THR A 42 -7.59 37.68 7.44
CA THR A 42 -8.62 36.70 7.07
C THR A 42 -9.00 36.82 5.59
N ALA A 43 -9.15 38.03 5.06
CA ALA A 43 -9.45 38.26 3.64
C ALA A 43 -8.32 37.74 2.74
N THR A 44 -7.07 38.07 3.08
CA THR A 44 -5.87 37.60 2.35
C THR A 44 -5.79 36.07 2.35
N ILE A 45 -6.05 35.40 3.47
CA ILE A 45 -6.06 33.93 3.53
C ILE A 45 -7.13 33.34 2.60
N ASN A 46 -8.33 33.93 2.59
CA ASN A 46 -9.42 33.47 1.72
C ASN A 46 -9.10 33.69 0.24
N GLU A 47 -8.52 34.84 -0.13
CA GLU A 47 -8.06 35.12 -1.50
C GLU A 47 -6.98 34.13 -1.94
N MET A 48 -6.01 33.83 -1.07
CA MET A 48 -4.98 32.82 -1.36
C MET A 48 -5.58 31.41 -1.51
N GLU A 49 -6.68 31.09 -0.84
CA GLU A 49 -7.43 29.85 -1.07
C GLU A 49 -8.05 29.84 -2.47
N LEU A 50 -8.70 30.93 -2.88
CA LEU A 50 -9.29 31.05 -4.22
C LEU A 50 -8.23 30.98 -5.32
N LEU A 51 -7.05 31.59 -5.11
CA LEU A 51 -5.92 31.47 -6.02
C LEU A 51 -5.41 30.02 -6.09
N ALA A 52 -5.32 29.33 -4.95
CA ALA A 52 -4.97 27.91 -4.94
C ALA A 52 -6.02 27.07 -5.70
N GLU A 53 -7.31 27.29 -5.47
CA GLU A 53 -8.38 26.64 -6.22
C GLU A 53 -8.32 26.95 -7.72
N ALA A 54 -7.95 28.16 -8.13
CA ALA A 54 -7.75 28.48 -9.55
C ALA A 54 -6.56 27.72 -10.18
N ILE A 55 -5.51 27.47 -9.40
CA ILE A 55 -4.32 26.73 -9.87
C ILE A 55 -4.59 25.23 -9.95
N ILE A 56 -5.11 24.62 -8.88
CA ILE A 56 -5.23 23.15 -8.75
C ILE A 56 -6.66 22.63 -8.84
N GLY A 57 -7.65 23.51 -9.02
CA GLY A 57 -9.08 23.21 -9.06
C GLY A 57 -9.72 23.08 -7.67
N ASN A 58 -11.04 23.23 -7.62
CA ASN A 58 -11.83 23.00 -6.42
C ASN A 58 -12.10 21.49 -6.23
N LYS A 59 -11.49 20.90 -5.19
CA LYS A 59 -11.63 19.46 -4.87
C LYS A 59 -13.04 19.01 -4.52
N ASN A 60 -13.94 19.94 -4.17
CA ASN A 60 -15.31 19.62 -3.75
C ASN A 60 -16.30 19.64 -4.92
N LEU A 61 -15.87 20.09 -6.11
CA LEU A 61 -16.68 20.00 -7.32
C LEU A 61 -16.60 18.57 -7.87
N ILE A 62 -17.60 17.79 -7.49
CA ILE A 62 -17.73 16.37 -7.79
C ILE A 62 -19.08 16.15 -8.47
N GLU A 63 -19.06 15.51 -9.64
CA GLU A 63 -20.25 15.07 -10.38
C GLU A 63 -20.17 13.55 -10.56
N ASP A 64 -21.25 12.84 -10.23
CA ASP A 64 -21.30 11.37 -10.24
C ASP A 64 -20.14 10.68 -9.49
N GLY A 65 -19.68 11.30 -8.40
CA GLY A 65 -18.58 10.80 -7.58
C GLY A 65 -17.18 11.07 -8.15
N ILE A 66 -17.09 11.75 -9.30
CA ILE A 66 -15.84 12.09 -9.98
C ILE A 66 -15.55 13.58 -9.85
N ARG A 67 -14.31 13.93 -9.55
CA ARG A 67 -13.88 15.34 -9.49
C ARG A 67 -13.86 15.95 -10.88
N THR A 68 -14.51 17.09 -11.06
CA THR A 68 -14.65 17.74 -12.37
C THR A 68 -13.75 18.96 -12.57
N ASP A 69 -13.26 19.56 -11.48
CA ASP A 69 -12.44 20.78 -11.54
C ASP A 69 -11.01 20.55 -11.06
N TYR A 70 -10.06 20.86 -11.95
CA TYR A 70 -8.61 20.72 -11.75
C TYR A 70 -7.81 22.01 -12.02
N GLY A 71 -8.50 23.13 -12.28
CA GLY A 71 -7.88 24.43 -12.50
C GLY A 71 -6.85 24.45 -13.64
N TYR A 72 -5.97 25.45 -13.59
CA TYR A 72 -4.92 25.65 -14.60
C TYR A 72 -4.05 24.40 -14.81
N VAL A 73 -3.63 23.73 -13.72
CA VAL A 73 -2.74 22.56 -13.82
C VAL A 73 -3.44 21.39 -14.51
N GLY A 74 -4.73 21.20 -14.27
CA GLY A 74 -5.54 20.18 -14.94
C GLY A 74 -5.55 20.30 -16.45
N ASP A 75 -5.61 21.53 -16.93
CA ASP A 75 -5.75 21.86 -18.34
C ASP A 75 -4.40 21.97 -19.06
N VAL A 76 -3.39 22.54 -18.40
CA VAL A 76 -2.09 22.82 -19.03
C VAL A 76 -1.05 21.75 -18.71
N GLY A 77 -1.21 20.99 -17.63
CA GLY A 77 -0.27 19.93 -17.21
C GLY A 77 0.98 20.46 -16.49
N SER A 78 1.05 21.76 -16.24
CA SER A 78 2.13 22.43 -15.51
C SER A 78 1.59 23.53 -14.61
N LEU A 79 2.40 23.99 -13.68
CA LEU A 79 2.05 25.14 -12.85
C LEU A 79 2.12 26.42 -13.67
N PRO A 80 1.24 27.40 -13.40
CA PRO A 80 1.29 28.68 -14.09
C PRO A 80 2.62 29.39 -13.77
N PRO A 81 3.25 30.05 -14.75
CA PRO A 81 4.49 30.78 -14.53
C PRO A 81 4.32 31.98 -13.59
N ASP A 82 3.14 32.59 -13.60
CA ASP A 82 2.74 33.75 -12.80
C ASP A 82 1.20 33.74 -12.60
N LEU A 83 0.68 34.70 -11.83
CA LEU A 83 -0.78 34.80 -11.64
C LEU A 83 -1.52 35.30 -12.89
N ASP A 84 -0.83 35.99 -13.82
CA ASP A 84 -1.44 36.48 -15.06
C ASP A 84 -1.93 35.31 -15.94
N ALA A 85 -1.22 34.19 -15.92
CA ALA A 85 -1.60 32.95 -16.59
C ALA A 85 -2.96 32.37 -16.17
N LEU A 86 -3.48 32.77 -15.00
CA LEU A 86 -4.81 32.37 -14.52
C LEU A 86 -5.95 33.11 -15.23
N VAL A 87 -5.66 34.27 -15.83
CA VAL A 87 -6.66 35.13 -16.49
C VAL A 87 -6.42 35.24 -17.99
N THR A 88 -5.15 35.24 -18.41
CA THR A 88 -4.73 35.37 -19.80
C THR A 88 -3.97 34.13 -20.24
N ASN A 89 -4.33 33.56 -21.38
CA ASN A 89 -3.66 32.41 -21.95
C ASN A 89 -2.16 32.70 -22.22
N PRO A 90 -1.23 32.06 -21.49
CA PRO A 90 0.19 32.38 -21.56
C PRO A 90 0.85 31.72 -22.76
N GLY A 91 0.75 32.34 -23.94
CA GLY A 91 1.43 31.85 -25.15
C GLY A 91 0.55 31.07 -26.12
N GLY A 92 -0.78 31.22 -26.04
CA GLY A 92 -1.71 30.66 -27.02
C GLY A 92 -1.89 29.15 -26.91
N TYR A 93 -1.76 28.64 -25.68
CA TYR A 93 -1.93 27.23 -25.32
C TYR A 93 -3.32 26.74 -25.74
N SER A 94 -3.33 25.64 -26.48
CA SER A 94 -4.55 25.04 -27.02
C SER A 94 -5.39 24.35 -25.94
N THR A 95 -4.74 23.90 -24.86
CA THR A 95 -5.39 23.20 -23.75
C THR A 95 -5.88 24.14 -22.65
N TRP A 96 -5.45 25.40 -22.64
CA TRP A 96 -5.87 26.39 -21.65
C TRP A 96 -7.37 26.69 -21.77
N ASN A 97 -8.10 26.57 -20.66
CA ASN A 97 -9.55 26.71 -20.57
C ASN A 97 -9.98 27.71 -19.48
N GLY A 98 -9.11 28.69 -19.21
CA GLY A 98 -9.43 29.81 -18.33
C GLY A 98 -10.39 30.83 -18.96
N PRO A 99 -10.62 31.98 -18.30
CA PRO A 99 -9.98 32.40 -17.06
C PRO A 99 -10.43 31.55 -15.85
N TYR A 100 -9.48 31.24 -14.97
CA TYR A 100 -9.66 30.37 -13.79
C TYR A 100 -10.12 31.15 -12.54
N ILE A 101 -9.98 32.46 -12.57
CA ILE A 101 -10.39 33.36 -11.49
C ILE A 101 -11.89 33.69 -11.65
N ARG A 102 -12.67 33.53 -10.57
CA ARG A 102 -14.13 33.82 -10.56
C ARG A 102 -14.41 35.33 -10.58
N SER A 103 -15.62 35.70 -11.00
CA SER A 103 -16.06 37.08 -11.29
C SER A 103 -16.07 38.08 -10.12
N ASP A 104 -15.68 37.68 -8.91
CA ASP A 104 -15.77 38.53 -7.72
C ASP A 104 -14.65 39.61 -7.71
N PHE A 105 -13.64 39.46 -8.57
CA PHE A 105 -12.55 40.42 -8.80
C PHE A 105 -12.85 41.45 -9.90
N THR A 106 -14.11 41.61 -10.31
CA THR A 106 -14.48 42.41 -11.51
C THR A 106 -14.52 43.93 -11.31
N GLU A 107 -14.30 44.45 -10.10
CA GLU A 107 -14.24 45.90 -9.87
C GLU A 107 -12.84 46.51 -10.15
N ASP A 108 -11.75 45.75 -9.98
CA ASP A 108 -10.37 46.14 -10.34
C ASP A 108 -9.68 44.95 -11.06
N ALA A 109 -9.24 45.18 -12.31
CA ALA A 109 -8.70 44.16 -13.19
C ALA A 109 -7.43 43.46 -12.67
N ASP A 110 -6.76 44.03 -11.66
CA ASP A 110 -5.55 43.49 -11.05
C ASP A 110 -5.73 43.08 -9.57
N ASP A 111 -6.97 43.01 -9.06
CA ASP A 111 -7.24 42.76 -7.64
C ASP A 111 -6.72 41.38 -7.17
N TYR A 112 -6.84 40.36 -8.00
CA TYR A 112 -6.33 39.01 -7.73
C TYR A 112 -4.81 38.91 -7.53
N LYS A 113 -4.07 39.98 -7.85
CA LYS A 113 -2.61 40.06 -7.64
C LYS A 113 -2.23 40.70 -6.33
N LYS A 114 -3.18 41.33 -5.63
CA LYS A 114 -2.91 42.15 -4.44
C LYS A 114 -3.55 41.52 -3.21
N ASP A 115 -2.90 41.68 -2.07
CA ASP A 115 -3.47 41.34 -0.77
C ASP A 115 -4.39 42.45 -0.23
N ALA A 116 -5.04 42.20 0.91
CA ALA A 116 -5.96 43.15 1.54
C ALA A 116 -5.28 44.46 2.04
N TRP A 117 -3.95 44.55 1.98
CA TRP A 117 -3.16 45.77 2.24
C TRP A 117 -2.73 46.50 0.96
N GLY A 118 -3.05 45.95 -0.22
CA GLY A 118 -2.72 46.50 -1.54
C GLY A 118 -1.33 46.13 -2.05
N ASN A 119 -0.62 45.21 -1.40
CA ASN A 119 0.70 44.74 -1.84
C ASN A 119 0.57 43.53 -2.75
N LEU A 120 1.50 43.37 -3.69
CA LEU A 120 1.46 42.23 -4.61
C LEU A 120 1.77 40.92 -3.89
N TYR A 121 1.01 39.87 -4.23
CA TYR A 121 1.38 38.50 -3.92
C TYR A 121 2.70 38.14 -4.61
N THR A 122 3.54 37.38 -3.92
CA THR A 122 4.74 36.78 -4.50
C THR A 122 4.42 35.37 -4.99
N TYR A 123 4.46 35.18 -6.30
CA TYR A 123 4.32 33.90 -6.99
C TYR A 123 5.14 33.92 -8.28
N SER A 124 5.98 32.92 -8.50
CA SER A 124 6.86 32.83 -9.69
C SER A 124 6.95 31.37 -10.16
N GLY A 125 5.81 30.69 -10.21
CA GLY A 125 5.71 29.25 -10.35
C GLY A 125 6.02 28.49 -9.06
N GLY A 126 5.65 27.21 -9.03
CA GLY A 126 5.76 26.35 -7.85
C GLY A 126 4.49 26.32 -7.00
N VAL A 127 4.57 25.71 -5.81
CA VAL A 127 3.39 25.29 -5.02
C VAL A 127 3.01 26.25 -3.89
N THR A 128 3.56 27.46 -3.90
CA THR A 128 3.46 28.41 -2.79
C THR A 128 3.15 29.82 -3.27
N ILE A 129 2.12 30.45 -2.68
CA ILE A 129 1.81 31.87 -2.81
C ILE A 129 2.17 32.55 -1.49
N THR A 130 2.72 33.76 -1.52
CA THR A 130 3.11 34.50 -0.31
C THR A 130 2.60 35.94 -0.33
N SER A 131 2.04 36.41 0.79
CA SER A 131 1.74 37.83 1.05
C SER A 131 2.71 38.41 2.09
N SER A 132 3.12 39.66 1.86
CA SER A 132 4.01 40.42 2.75
C SER A 132 3.39 41.75 3.21
N GLY A 133 2.11 41.99 2.93
CA GLY A 133 1.47 43.27 3.23
C GLY A 133 1.14 43.49 4.71
N GLY A 134 0.99 42.42 5.48
CA GLY A 134 0.85 42.48 6.94
C GLY A 134 2.20 42.65 7.66
N GLY A 135 2.15 42.82 8.98
CA GLY A 135 3.36 42.83 9.83
C GLY A 135 4.08 41.47 9.91
N SER A 136 3.52 40.41 9.32
CA SER A 136 4.08 39.06 9.24
C SER A 136 3.73 38.43 7.90
N THR A 137 4.61 37.56 7.40
CA THR A 137 4.43 36.86 6.12
C THR A 137 3.36 35.78 6.22
N ILE A 138 2.40 35.79 5.29
CA ILE A 138 1.36 34.76 5.15
C ILE A 138 1.74 33.88 3.95
N THR A 139 1.79 32.57 4.15
CA THR A 139 2.19 31.60 3.14
C THR A 139 1.09 30.57 2.91
N LYS A 140 0.63 30.43 1.66
CA LYS A 140 -0.28 29.36 1.24
C LYS A 140 0.50 28.36 0.41
N GLN A 141 0.78 27.21 0.99
CA GLN A 141 1.29 26.05 0.28
C GLN A 141 0.12 25.13 -0.09
N PHE A 142 -0.08 24.86 -1.38
CA PHE A 142 -1.23 24.09 -1.89
C PHE A 142 -0.86 22.68 -2.40
N ALA A 143 0.42 22.35 -2.43
CA ALA A 143 0.94 20.98 -2.61
C ALA A 143 2.31 20.86 -1.90
N GLN A 144 2.76 19.63 -1.59
CA GLN A 144 4.08 19.45 -0.96
C GLN A 144 5.20 19.67 -1.99
N ASN A 145 5.02 19.10 -3.18
CA ASN A 145 5.97 19.21 -4.29
C ASN A 145 5.24 19.50 -5.60
N VAL A 146 5.97 20.03 -6.60
CA VAL A 146 5.46 20.18 -7.97
C VAL A 146 5.03 18.82 -8.55
N SER A 147 5.78 17.76 -8.27
CA SER A 147 5.51 16.40 -8.74
C SER A 147 4.16 15.85 -8.29
N ASP A 148 3.64 16.31 -7.14
CA ASP A 148 2.32 15.89 -6.64
C ASP A 148 1.20 16.30 -7.60
N LEU A 149 1.45 17.33 -8.41
CA LEU A 149 0.51 17.89 -9.36
C LEU A 149 0.83 17.48 -10.80
N THR A 150 2.08 17.16 -11.12
CA THR A 150 2.53 16.90 -12.50
C THR A 150 2.96 15.46 -12.77
N SER A 151 3.09 14.61 -11.75
CA SER A 151 3.68 13.28 -11.85
C SER A 151 2.93 12.26 -11.00
N ASN A 152 1.75 11.88 -11.45
CA ASN A 152 0.87 10.89 -10.82
C ASN A 152 0.88 9.56 -11.58
N THR A 153 0.20 8.57 -11.00
CA THR A 153 0.08 7.21 -11.53
C THR A 153 -1.37 6.91 -11.92
N VAL A 154 -1.55 6.29 -13.08
CA VAL A 154 -2.85 5.77 -13.53
C VAL A 154 -2.71 4.28 -13.80
N THR A 155 -3.52 3.47 -13.11
CA THR A 155 -3.62 2.03 -13.33
C THR A 155 -5.02 1.66 -13.82
N GLY A 156 -5.18 0.43 -14.27
CA GLY A 156 -6.49 -0.06 -14.67
C GLY A 156 -6.44 -1.43 -15.28
N ASN A 157 -7.62 -1.93 -15.65
CA ASN A 157 -7.79 -3.17 -16.38
C ASN A 157 -8.51 -2.92 -17.72
N ILE A 158 -8.16 -3.69 -18.74
CA ILE A 158 -8.88 -3.70 -20.02
C ILE A 158 -9.50 -5.06 -20.30
N TYR A 159 -10.77 -5.04 -20.68
CA TYR A 159 -11.58 -6.20 -21.00
C TYR A 159 -12.18 -6.10 -22.40
N ASP A 160 -12.61 -7.23 -22.96
CA ASP A 160 -13.43 -7.24 -24.18
C ASP A 160 -14.94 -7.05 -23.91
N GLY A 161 -15.75 -7.10 -24.97
CA GLY A 161 -17.20 -6.97 -24.86
C GLY A 161 -17.87 -8.00 -23.95
N LEU A 162 -17.25 -9.16 -23.70
CA LEU A 162 -17.74 -10.20 -22.78
C LEU A 162 -17.07 -10.16 -21.40
N GLY A 163 -16.14 -9.23 -21.15
CA GLY A 163 -15.43 -9.14 -19.89
C GLY A 163 -14.18 -10.03 -19.83
N ALA A 164 -13.74 -10.62 -20.95
CA ALA A 164 -12.51 -11.39 -20.97
C ALA A 164 -11.29 -10.48 -20.89
N VAL A 165 -10.20 -10.98 -20.33
CA VAL A 165 -8.88 -10.31 -20.31
C VAL A 165 -8.08 -10.62 -21.59
N PRO A 166 -7.05 -9.83 -21.94
CA PRO A 166 -6.31 -9.97 -23.19
C PRO A 166 -5.62 -11.33 -23.41
N GLY A 167 -5.12 -12.00 -22.36
CA GLY A 167 -4.39 -13.26 -22.49
C GLY A 167 -3.22 -13.17 -23.49
N ASP A 168 -3.17 -14.07 -24.46
CA ASP A 168 -2.16 -14.05 -25.53
C ASP A 168 -2.31 -12.85 -26.50
N SER A 169 -3.42 -12.12 -26.42
CA SER A 169 -3.69 -10.95 -27.26
C SER A 169 -3.03 -9.66 -26.75
N VAL A 170 -2.23 -9.69 -25.67
CA VAL A 170 -1.54 -8.49 -25.12
C VAL A 170 -0.79 -7.68 -26.16
N SER A 171 -0.11 -8.34 -27.10
CA SER A 171 0.64 -7.69 -28.18
C SER A 171 -0.25 -6.95 -29.19
N LYS A 172 -1.54 -7.27 -29.22
CA LYS A 172 -2.56 -6.67 -30.10
C LYS A 172 -3.36 -5.57 -29.41
N VAL A 173 -3.24 -5.43 -28.09
CA VAL A 173 -3.94 -4.43 -27.30
C VAL A 173 -2.98 -3.30 -26.95
N THR A 174 -3.37 -2.07 -27.24
CA THR A 174 -2.64 -0.87 -26.80
C THR A 174 -3.58 -0.01 -25.97
N VAL A 175 -3.13 0.34 -24.77
CA VAL A 175 -3.78 1.33 -23.93
C VAL A 175 -2.98 2.62 -24.03
N THR A 176 -3.65 3.73 -24.35
CA THR A 176 -3.05 5.05 -24.52
C THR A 176 -3.77 6.05 -23.64
N ILE A 177 -3.03 6.80 -22.82
CA ILE A 177 -3.54 7.95 -22.09
C ILE A 177 -3.10 9.24 -22.78
N PHE A 178 -4.02 10.18 -22.95
CA PHE A 178 -3.81 11.52 -23.53
C PHE A 178 -3.95 12.57 -22.43
N TYR A 179 -2.94 13.40 -22.28
CA TYR A 179 -2.85 14.39 -21.20
C TYR A 179 -2.07 15.62 -21.69
N PRO A 180 -2.23 16.79 -21.05
CA PRO A 180 -1.53 17.99 -21.47
C PRO A 180 -0.01 17.90 -21.21
N ASP A 181 0.78 18.49 -22.10
CA ASP A 181 2.24 18.34 -22.15
C ASP A 181 3.01 19.34 -21.27
N GLY A 182 2.31 20.18 -20.49
CA GLY A 182 2.90 21.24 -19.69
C GLY A 182 3.29 22.50 -20.48
N SER A 183 3.14 22.48 -21.82
CA SER A 183 3.58 23.53 -22.76
C SER A 183 2.43 24.02 -23.66
N GLY A 184 1.18 23.69 -23.30
CA GLY A 184 -0.02 24.13 -24.00
C GLY A 184 -0.49 23.23 -25.15
N GLY A 185 0.12 22.06 -25.29
CA GLY A 185 -0.30 20.99 -26.20
C GLY A 185 -0.80 19.76 -25.46
N THR A 186 -1.21 18.75 -26.22
CA THR A 186 -1.56 17.43 -25.69
C THR A 186 -0.50 16.43 -26.13
N THR A 187 -0.07 15.58 -25.19
CA THR A 187 0.80 14.44 -25.44
C THR A 187 0.09 13.14 -25.08
N SER A 188 0.75 12.01 -25.33
CA SER A 188 0.21 10.70 -24.96
C SER A 188 1.29 9.72 -24.56
N SER A 189 0.94 8.80 -23.66
CA SER A 189 1.76 7.63 -23.34
C SER A 189 0.97 6.37 -23.65
N SER A 190 1.66 5.34 -24.15
CA SER A 190 1.04 4.06 -24.51
C SER A 190 1.74 2.90 -23.84
N THR A 191 0.99 1.87 -23.50
CA THR A 191 1.49 0.60 -22.98
C THR A 191 0.65 -0.56 -23.53
N ASN A 192 1.22 -1.76 -23.53
CA ASN A 192 0.46 -2.99 -23.68
C ASN A 192 0.01 -3.45 -22.28
N PRO A 193 -1.24 -3.89 -22.10
CA PRO A 193 -1.67 -4.47 -20.83
C PRO A 193 -0.96 -5.81 -20.57
N SER A 194 -0.99 -6.28 -19.33
CA SER A 194 -0.65 -7.65 -18.97
C SER A 194 -1.66 -8.65 -19.54
N SER A 195 -1.34 -9.94 -19.49
CA SER A 195 -2.27 -11.01 -19.90
C SER A 195 -3.56 -11.01 -19.06
N SER A 196 -3.49 -10.56 -17.80
CA SER A 196 -4.63 -10.33 -16.90
C SER A 196 -5.38 -9.02 -17.14
N GLY A 197 -5.00 -8.23 -18.15
CA GLY A 197 -5.65 -6.98 -18.53
C GLY A 197 -5.13 -5.75 -17.81
N GLY A 198 -4.23 -5.90 -16.84
CA GLY A 198 -3.67 -4.80 -16.05
C GLY A 198 -2.75 -3.89 -16.86
N PHE A 199 -2.90 -2.58 -16.71
CA PHE A 199 -1.98 -1.59 -17.28
C PHE A 199 -1.62 -0.52 -16.24
N SER A 200 -0.49 0.16 -16.46
CA SER A 200 0.00 1.21 -15.57
C SER A 200 0.76 2.29 -16.35
N PHE A 201 0.53 3.55 -15.99
CA PHE A 201 1.28 4.73 -16.40
C PHE A 201 1.83 5.39 -15.15
N VAL A 202 3.15 5.50 -15.04
CA VAL A 202 3.84 6.00 -13.84
C VAL A 202 4.66 7.24 -14.17
N GLY A 203 4.56 8.26 -13.32
CA GLY A 203 5.62 9.27 -13.20
C GLY A 203 5.61 10.40 -14.24
N SER A 204 4.52 10.60 -14.98
CA SER A 204 4.41 11.70 -15.97
C SER A 204 2.98 12.18 -16.21
N ILE A 205 2.00 11.71 -15.44
CA ILE A 205 0.60 12.09 -15.65
C ILE A 205 0.24 13.27 -14.71
N PRO A 206 -0.06 14.46 -15.23
CA PRO A 206 -0.50 15.57 -14.40
C PRO A 206 -1.86 15.27 -13.78
N ILE A 207 -2.26 16.03 -12.77
CA ILE A 207 -3.65 16.01 -12.29
C ILE A 207 -4.58 16.46 -13.42
N GLY A 208 -5.84 16.05 -13.39
CA GLY A 208 -6.79 16.40 -14.44
C GLY A 208 -7.72 15.27 -14.82
N ASN A 209 -8.65 15.58 -15.71
CA ASN A 209 -9.51 14.59 -16.37
C ASN A 209 -8.92 14.26 -17.74
N HIS A 210 -8.29 13.09 -17.84
CA HIS A 210 -7.55 12.67 -19.03
C HIS A 210 -8.34 11.65 -19.84
N ILE A 211 -8.14 11.65 -21.16
CA ILE A 211 -8.75 10.62 -22.01
C ILE A 211 -7.84 9.41 -21.98
N ILE A 212 -8.40 8.24 -21.64
CA ILE A 212 -7.73 6.97 -21.79
C ILE A 212 -8.45 6.13 -22.85
N ARG A 213 -7.67 5.49 -23.72
CA ARG A 213 -8.15 4.77 -24.89
C ARG A 213 -7.56 3.37 -24.91
N GLY A 214 -8.40 2.37 -25.09
CA GLY A 214 -8.00 0.99 -25.41
C GLY A 214 -8.23 0.72 -26.89
N VAL A 215 -7.25 0.13 -27.57
CA VAL A 215 -7.35 -0.28 -28.98
C VAL A 215 -6.97 -1.75 -29.10
N TYR A 216 -7.85 -2.53 -29.73
CA TYR A 216 -7.52 -3.86 -30.23
C TYR A 216 -7.23 -3.80 -31.74
N SER A 217 -5.95 -3.91 -32.08
CA SER A 217 -5.42 -3.62 -33.42
C SER A 217 -5.85 -4.60 -34.52
N THR A 218 -6.26 -5.83 -34.19
CA THR A 218 -6.63 -6.82 -35.22
C THR A 218 -7.96 -6.45 -35.88
N GLU A 219 -8.94 -5.99 -35.09
CA GLU A 219 -10.28 -5.62 -35.59
C GLU A 219 -10.51 -4.10 -35.60
N ASN A 220 -9.51 -3.33 -35.16
CA ASN A 220 -9.59 -1.88 -34.96
C ASN A 220 -10.69 -1.44 -33.98
N ASP A 221 -11.05 -2.31 -33.03
CA ASP A 221 -12.00 -1.94 -31.97
C ASP A 221 -11.34 -0.98 -30.99
N THR A 222 -12.04 0.12 -30.71
CA THR A 222 -11.54 1.22 -29.90
C THR A 222 -12.56 1.60 -28.86
N THR A 223 -12.13 1.68 -27.61
CA THR A 223 -12.91 2.21 -26.50
C THR A 223 -12.19 3.41 -25.88
N SER A 224 -12.91 4.37 -25.33
CA SER A 224 -12.33 5.54 -24.67
C SER A 224 -13.21 6.04 -23.53
N MET A 225 -12.58 6.52 -22.47
CA MET A 225 -13.27 7.14 -21.33
C MET A 225 -12.42 8.25 -20.73
N TYR A 226 -13.00 9.04 -19.83
CA TYR A 226 -12.25 9.96 -18.98
C TYR A 226 -11.78 9.24 -17.70
N VAL A 227 -10.54 9.47 -17.31
CA VAL A 227 -9.99 9.07 -16.01
C VAL A 227 -9.62 10.32 -15.22
N SER A 228 -10.10 10.39 -13.99
CA SER A 228 -9.91 11.51 -13.08
C SER A 228 -8.68 11.27 -12.22
N VAL A 229 -7.66 12.12 -12.35
CA VAL A 229 -6.36 11.95 -11.70
C VAL A 229 -6.18 13.00 -10.60
N PRO A 230 -6.48 12.67 -9.33
CA PRO A 230 -6.25 13.55 -8.19
C PRO A 230 -4.75 13.68 -7.83
N PRO A 231 -4.34 14.77 -7.13
CA PRO A 231 -2.97 14.91 -6.62
C PRO A 231 -2.56 13.77 -5.68
N VAL A 232 -1.30 13.31 -5.77
CA VAL A 232 -0.64 12.33 -4.86
C VAL A 232 -1.26 10.93 -4.87
N SER A 233 -2.39 10.71 -5.53
CA SER A 233 -3.12 9.45 -5.51
C SER A 233 -3.02 8.74 -6.85
N GLY A 234 -3.03 7.40 -6.80
CA GLY A 234 -3.23 6.59 -7.98
C GLY A 234 -4.68 6.70 -8.45
N ALA A 235 -4.89 6.88 -9.76
CA ALA A 235 -6.19 6.74 -10.39
C ALA A 235 -6.36 5.32 -10.93
N TYR A 236 -7.56 4.75 -10.81
CA TYR A 236 -7.91 3.44 -11.36
C TYR A 236 -9.06 3.59 -12.37
N CYS A 237 -9.01 2.84 -13.47
CA CYS A 237 -10.07 2.80 -14.47
C CYS A 237 -10.22 1.42 -15.11
N GLU A 238 -11.40 1.17 -15.68
CA GLU A 238 -11.69 -0.08 -16.40
C GLU A 238 -12.13 0.24 -17.82
N LEU A 239 -11.39 -0.30 -18.79
CA LEU A 239 -11.70 -0.17 -20.20
C LEU A 239 -12.44 -1.41 -20.67
N ARG A 240 -13.48 -1.22 -21.47
CA ARG A 240 -14.21 -2.33 -22.10
C ARG A 240 -14.33 -2.09 -23.60
N LEU A 241 -13.79 -3.01 -24.39
CA LEU A 241 -13.97 -3.02 -25.84
C LEU A 241 -15.43 -3.36 -26.18
N SER A 242 -15.85 -2.97 -27.38
CA SER A 242 -17.24 -3.14 -27.80
C SER A 242 -17.53 -4.57 -28.29
N GLY A 243 -16.55 -5.20 -28.95
CA GLY A 243 -16.64 -6.57 -29.41
C GLY A 243 -15.86 -7.55 -28.53
N SER A 244 -16.19 -8.83 -28.70
CA SER A 244 -15.58 -9.96 -28.00
C SER A 244 -14.40 -10.49 -28.79
N TRP A 245 -13.26 -9.82 -28.68
CA TRP A 245 -12.10 -10.06 -29.54
C TRP A 245 -10.95 -10.78 -28.87
N PHE A 246 -10.95 -10.75 -27.56
CA PHE A 246 -10.07 -11.63 -26.84
C PHE A 246 -10.74 -12.97 -27.03
N SER A 247 -10.08 -13.87 -27.76
CA SER A 247 -10.35 -15.29 -27.56
C SER A 247 -10.27 -15.43 -26.05
N GLY A 248 -11.42 -15.67 -25.40
CA GLY A 248 -11.54 -15.51 -23.95
C GLY A 248 -10.26 -16.03 -23.33
N GLY A 249 -9.61 -15.23 -22.49
CA GLY A 249 -8.27 -15.46 -21.97
C GLY A 249 -8.08 -16.77 -21.19
N GLY A 250 -8.61 -17.90 -21.66
CA GLY A 250 -7.89 -19.15 -21.78
C GLY A 250 -6.61 -18.98 -22.59
N GLY A 251 -5.63 -18.28 -21.99
CA GLY A 251 -4.29 -18.84 -21.97
C GLY A 251 -4.35 -20.03 -21.02
N GLY A 252 -4.41 -21.25 -21.55
CA GLY A 252 -4.14 -22.47 -20.78
C GLY A 252 -4.99 -22.69 -19.52
N GLY A 253 -6.30 -22.68 -19.67
CA GLY A 253 -7.21 -23.21 -18.67
C GLY A 253 -8.57 -23.33 -19.29
N GLY A 254 -8.86 -24.44 -19.98
CA GLY A 254 -10.26 -24.77 -20.24
C GLY A 254 -10.94 -24.80 -18.87
N GLY A 255 -11.81 -23.82 -18.57
CA GLY A 255 -12.38 -23.56 -17.25
C GLY A 255 -12.74 -24.88 -16.61
N PHE A 256 -11.84 -25.30 -15.72
CA PHE A 256 -11.61 -26.63 -15.19
C PHE A 256 -12.42 -27.77 -15.85
N THR A 257 -12.27 -27.92 -17.17
CA THR A 257 -13.08 -28.86 -17.94
C THR A 257 -12.61 -30.27 -17.62
N GLY A 258 -13.54 -31.13 -17.22
CA GLY A 258 -13.25 -32.50 -16.78
C GLY A 258 -12.79 -32.61 -15.32
N TRP A 259 -12.88 -31.54 -14.53
CA TRP A 259 -12.73 -31.61 -13.07
C TRP A 259 -14.03 -32.11 -12.45
N GLY A 260 -13.92 -33.07 -11.52
CA GLY A 260 -15.09 -33.75 -10.96
C GLY A 260 -15.89 -32.91 -9.98
N ARG A 261 -15.21 -32.01 -9.24
CA ARG A 261 -15.80 -31.24 -8.14
C ARG A 261 -15.30 -29.80 -8.08
N ARG A 262 -16.15 -28.93 -7.55
CA ARG A 262 -15.76 -27.60 -7.04
C ARG A 262 -16.45 -27.29 -5.72
N CYS A 263 -15.91 -26.35 -4.96
CA CYS A 263 -16.53 -25.83 -3.75
C CYS A 263 -16.26 -24.32 -3.64
N GLU A 264 -17.28 -23.53 -3.32
CA GLU A 264 -17.12 -22.12 -2.99
C GLU A 264 -16.40 -22.00 -1.63
N LEU A 265 -15.43 -21.10 -1.53
CA LEU A 265 -14.73 -20.72 -0.32
C LEU A 265 -14.97 -19.23 -0.08
N VAL A 266 -15.58 -18.91 1.07
CA VAL A 266 -16.04 -17.55 1.38
C VAL A 266 -15.12 -16.89 2.40
N ILE A 267 -14.32 -15.94 1.93
CA ILE A 267 -13.46 -15.09 2.75
C ILE A 267 -14.35 -14.07 3.48
N GLN A 268 -14.27 -14.06 4.80
CA GLN A 268 -15.13 -13.25 5.66
C GLN A 268 -14.60 -11.81 5.76
N ALA A 269 -15.37 -10.84 5.26
CA ALA A 269 -15.00 -9.43 5.31
C ALA A 269 -14.81 -8.91 6.74
N SER A 270 -15.51 -9.50 7.71
CA SER A 270 -15.34 -9.18 9.14
C SER A 270 -13.94 -9.46 9.68
N GLN A 271 -13.15 -10.31 8.99
CA GLN A 271 -11.78 -10.65 9.35
C GLN A 271 -10.74 -9.82 8.57
N VAL A 272 -11.16 -8.98 7.63
CA VAL A 272 -10.31 -8.20 6.74
C VAL A 272 -10.35 -6.72 7.16
N PRO A 273 -9.29 -6.15 7.76
CA PRO A 273 -9.34 -4.80 8.34
C PRO A 273 -9.37 -3.65 7.32
N GLY A 274 -9.20 -3.92 6.03
CA GLY A 274 -9.25 -2.95 4.94
C GLY A 274 -9.17 -3.65 3.59
N ASN A 275 -9.57 -3.00 2.51
CA ASN A 275 -9.55 -3.64 1.19
C ASN A 275 -8.10 -3.88 0.74
N LEU A 276 -7.79 -5.12 0.34
CA LEU A 276 -6.45 -5.54 -0.08
C LEU A 276 -6.50 -6.07 -1.51
N THR A 277 -5.38 -5.91 -2.21
CA THR A 277 -5.17 -6.40 -3.58
C THR A 277 -4.06 -7.43 -3.59
N ASP A 278 -4.18 -8.46 -4.42
CA ASP A 278 -3.14 -9.49 -4.59
C ASP A 278 -2.71 -10.15 -3.27
N PHE A 279 -3.68 -10.41 -2.38
CA PHE A 279 -3.41 -10.92 -1.04
C PHE A 279 -3.26 -12.46 -1.04
N PRO A 280 -2.14 -13.03 -0.54
CA PRO A 280 -2.00 -14.46 -0.34
C PRO A 280 -2.86 -14.94 0.83
N VAL A 281 -3.94 -15.67 0.53
CA VAL A 281 -4.83 -16.27 1.52
C VAL A 281 -4.33 -17.67 1.88
N LEU A 282 -4.11 -17.92 3.17
CA LEU A 282 -3.86 -19.26 3.71
C LEU A 282 -5.17 -20.04 3.82
N LEU A 283 -5.15 -21.27 3.33
CA LEU A 283 -6.17 -22.28 3.52
C LEU A 283 -5.56 -23.49 4.21
N THR A 284 -6.19 -23.96 5.28
CA THR A 284 -5.85 -25.22 5.95
C THR A 284 -6.96 -26.25 5.76
N GLU A 285 -6.81 -27.45 6.35
CA GLU A 285 -7.84 -28.50 6.32
C GLU A 285 -9.20 -28.00 6.83
N SER A 286 -9.20 -27.00 7.72
CA SER A 286 -10.42 -26.38 8.26
C SER A 286 -11.19 -25.53 7.24
N ASN A 287 -10.53 -25.11 6.16
CA ASN A 287 -11.11 -24.27 5.12
C ASN A 287 -11.55 -25.07 3.89
N LEU A 288 -11.25 -26.38 3.85
CA LEU A 288 -11.51 -27.23 2.70
C LEU A 288 -12.69 -28.17 2.98
N PRO A 289 -13.45 -28.55 1.94
CA PRO A 289 -14.55 -29.50 2.13
C PRO A 289 -14.02 -30.88 2.54
N SER A 290 -14.68 -31.52 3.51
CA SER A 290 -14.19 -32.78 4.09
C SER A 290 -14.05 -33.93 3.09
N GLU A 291 -14.84 -33.94 2.01
CA GLU A 291 -14.73 -34.99 0.97
C GLU A 291 -13.41 -34.93 0.19
N MET A 292 -12.84 -33.74 0.05
CA MET A 292 -11.57 -33.51 -0.63
C MET A 292 -10.40 -34.13 0.15
N LEU A 293 -10.52 -34.17 1.48
CA LEU A 293 -9.54 -34.66 2.44
C LEU A 293 -9.66 -36.17 2.74
N ASP A 294 -10.80 -36.78 2.42
CA ASP A 294 -11.10 -38.19 2.70
C ASP A 294 -10.51 -39.11 1.64
N LYS A 295 -9.34 -39.71 1.93
CA LYS A 295 -8.64 -40.61 1.01
C LYS A 295 -9.50 -41.77 0.47
N ASN A 296 -10.49 -42.24 1.23
CA ASN A 296 -11.39 -43.32 0.82
C ASN A 296 -12.78 -42.81 0.39
N GLY A 297 -12.95 -41.49 0.32
CA GLY A 297 -14.16 -40.83 -0.11
C GLY A 297 -14.47 -41.11 -1.57
N SER A 298 -15.65 -40.63 -2.01
CA SER A 298 -16.04 -40.77 -3.42
C SER A 298 -15.34 -39.77 -4.35
N HIS A 299 -14.86 -38.65 -3.79
CA HIS A 299 -14.25 -37.55 -4.54
C HIS A 299 -13.05 -36.91 -3.79
N PRO A 300 -12.03 -37.70 -3.37
CA PRO A 300 -10.82 -37.14 -2.80
C PRO A 300 -10.07 -36.29 -3.83
N ALA A 301 -9.42 -35.22 -3.38
CA ALA A 301 -8.29 -34.69 -4.13
C ALA A 301 -7.11 -35.68 -4.05
N LEU A 302 -6.20 -35.63 -5.01
CA LEU A 302 -4.97 -36.39 -5.02
C LEU A 302 -4.10 -36.00 -3.81
N ASP A 303 -3.52 -37.02 -3.18
CA ASP A 303 -2.48 -36.86 -2.18
C ASP A 303 -1.29 -36.09 -2.78
N GLY A 304 -0.77 -35.09 -2.07
CA GLY A 304 0.18 -34.11 -2.60
C GLY A 304 -0.46 -32.96 -3.39
N GLY A 305 -1.78 -32.97 -3.59
CA GLY A 305 -2.54 -31.84 -4.10
C GLY A 305 -2.38 -31.55 -5.60
N GLY A 306 -1.89 -32.50 -6.40
CA GLY A 306 -1.63 -32.30 -7.83
C GLY A 306 -2.85 -31.81 -8.64
N ASP A 307 -4.05 -32.23 -8.23
CA ASP A 307 -5.34 -31.83 -8.79
C ASP A 307 -6.08 -30.84 -7.87
N ILE A 308 -5.39 -29.83 -7.33
CA ILE A 308 -6.05 -28.73 -6.61
C ILE A 308 -5.83 -27.44 -7.40
N ARG A 309 -6.92 -26.72 -7.70
CA ARG A 309 -6.85 -25.41 -8.38
C ARG A 309 -7.86 -24.45 -7.82
N PHE A 310 -7.67 -23.17 -8.12
CA PHE A 310 -8.55 -22.11 -7.64
C PHE A 310 -8.99 -21.18 -8.76
N SER A 311 -10.16 -20.57 -8.61
CA SER A 311 -10.64 -19.45 -9.43
C SER A 311 -11.33 -18.37 -8.60
N SER A 312 -11.39 -17.15 -9.11
CA SER A 312 -12.18 -16.06 -8.53
C SER A 312 -13.64 -16.03 -9.01
N ASP A 313 -14.01 -16.91 -9.92
CA ASP A 313 -15.38 -17.09 -10.43
C ASP A 313 -15.81 -18.55 -10.37
N GLN A 314 -17.13 -18.76 -10.27
CA GLN A 314 -17.74 -20.09 -10.20
C GLN A 314 -17.51 -20.93 -11.46
N ASP A 315 -17.35 -20.31 -12.62
CA ASP A 315 -17.20 -20.99 -13.91
C ASP A 315 -15.74 -21.42 -14.19
N GLY A 316 -14.78 -20.99 -13.36
CA GLY A 316 -13.38 -21.39 -13.48
C GLY A 316 -12.62 -20.66 -14.59
N ASN A 317 -13.18 -19.55 -15.10
CA ASN A 317 -12.57 -18.77 -16.19
C ASN A 317 -11.39 -17.90 -15.71
N ASN A 318 -11.43 -17.48 -14.45
CA ASN A 318 -10.45 -16.60 -13.82
C ASN A 318 -9.66 -17.41 -12.80
N ARG A 319 -8.70 -18.18 -13.30
CA ARG A 319 -7.84 -19.03 -12.48
C ARG A 319 -6.93 -18.20 -11.57
N LEU A 320 -6.66 -18.72 -10.37
CA LEU A 320 -5.78 -18.13 -9.38
C LEU A 320 -4.50 -18.97 -9.24
N SER A 321 -3.38 -18.30 -8.96
CA SER A 321 -2.12 -18.94 -8.59
C SER A 321 -2.25 -19.52 -7.19
N CYS A 322 -1.71 -20.72 -6.99
CA CYS A 322 -1.68 -21.36 -5.69
C CYS A 322 -0.36 -22.09 -5.45
N GLU A 323 0.01 -22.17 -4.20
CA GLU A 323 1.14 -22.92 -3.70
C GLU A 323 0.60 -23.99 -2.75
N ILE A 324 0.95 -25.25 -3.04
CA ILE A 324 0.63 -26.39 -2.19
C ILE A 324 1.89 -26.70 -1.38
N VAL A 325 2.00 -26.15 -0.16
CA VAL A 325 3.12 -26.41 0.75
C VAL A 325 3.01 -27.84 1.27
N THR A 326 1.85 -28.18 1.83
CA THR A 326 1.52 -29.54 2.25
C THR A 326 0.09 -29.88 1.90
N TYR A 327 -0.14 -31.07 1.33
CA TYR A 327 -1.48 -31.63 1.19
C TYR A 327 -1.46 -33.15 1.34
N ILE A 328 -1.90 -33.63 2.49
CA ILE A 328 -1.91 -35.06 2.83
C ILE A 328 -3.35 -35.47 3.16
N THR A 329 -3.90 -36.33 2.31
CA THR A 329 -5.20 -36.97 2.52
C THR A 329 -5.11 -38.06 3.57
N HIS A 330 -6.23 -38.35 4.23
CA HIS A 330 -6.26 -39.41 5.23
C HIS A 330 -7.62 -40.14 5.25
N ASN A 331 -7.63 -41.40 5.68
CA ASN A 331 -8.85 -42.21 5.83
C ASN A 331 -9.84 -41.63 6.86
N ASN A 332 -9.34 -40.78 7.76
CA ASN A 332 -10.12 -39.92 8.63
C ASN A 332 -9.76 -38.48 8.24
N PRO A 333 -10.67 -37.71 7.61
CA PRO A 333 -10.42 -36.34 7.16
C PRO A 333 -9.90 -35.40 8.24
N ASN A 334 -10.26 -35.63 9.51
CA ASN A 334 -9.78 -34.83 10.64
C ASN A 334 -8.29 -35.05 10.97
N SER A 335 -7.62 -35.98 10.28
CA SER A 335 -6.18 -36.23 10.40
C SER A 335 -5.45 -35.95 9.09
N ALA A 336 -6.14 -35.42 8.09
CA ALA A 336 -5.51 -34.84 6.91
C ALA A 336 -4.74 -33.57 7.32
N LYS A 337 -3.75 -33.20 6.51
CA LYS A 337 -3.02 -31.94 6.66
C LYS A 337 -3.15 -31.15 5.37
N ALA A 338 -3.43 -29.86 5.46
CA ALA A 338 -3.35 -28.97 4.32
C ALA A 338 -2.75 -27.63 4.72
N GLU A 339 -1.85 -27.14 3.87
CA GLU A 339 -1.33 -25.79 3.88
C GLU A 339 -1.23 -25.34 2.43
N ILE A 340 -2.12 -24.41 2.07
CA ILE A 340 -2.26 -23.93 0.71
C ILE A 340 -2.32 -22.41 0.74
N TRP A 341 -1.50 -21.76 -0.07
CA TRP A 341 -1.54 -20.32 -0.26
C TRP A 341 -2.15 -19.99 -1.62
N VAL A 342 -3.13 -19.10 -1.66
CA VAL A 342 -3.82 -18.70 -2.89
C VAL A 342 -3.78 -17.19 -3.04
N LYS A 343 -3.28 -16.70 -4.18
CA LYS A 343 -3.29 -15.26 -4.46
C LYS A 343 -4.67 -14.81 -4.88
N VAL A 344 -5.31 -14.00 -4.04
CA VAL A 344 -6.65 -13.47 -4.31
C VAL A 344 -6.54 -12.02 -4.79
N PRO A 345 -7.02 -11.69 -6.01
CA PRO A 345 -6.81 -10.38 -6.63
C PRO A 345 -7.38 -9.20 -5.83
N SER A 346 -8.50 -9.42 -5.13
CA SER A 346 -9.08 -8.43 -4.24
C SER A 346 -9.85 -9.11 -3.11
N ILE A 347 -9.61 -8.69 -1.86
CA ILE A 347 -10.42 -9.04 -0.71
C ILE A 347 -10.94 -7.77 -0.03
N SER A 348 -12.19 -7.81 0.41
CA SER A 348 -12.93 -6.63 0.89
C SER A 348 -13.18 -6.68 2.40
N SER A 349 -13.14 -5.51 3.02
CA SER A 349 -13.52 -5.28 4.42
C SER A 349 -15.02 -5.01 4.62
N SER A 350 -15.76 -4.74 3.53
CA SER A 350 -17.18 -4.38 3.58
C SER A 350 -18.12 -5.47 3.07
N SER A 351 -17.61 -6.47 2.35
CA SER A 351 -18.40 -7.55 1.76
C SER A 351 -17.57 -8.81 1.61
N ASN A 352 -18.15 -9.97 1.95
CA ASN A 352 -17.46 -11.25 1.79
C ASN A 352 -16.98 -11.44 0.35
N THR A 353 -15.86 -12.13 0.19
CA THR A 353 -15.24 -12.40 -1.11
C THR A 353 -15.28 -13.91 -1.36
N SER A 354 -15.78 -14.32 -2.53
CA SER A 354 -15.84 -15.73 -2.90
C SER A 354 -14.71 -16.09 -3.86
N ILE A 355 -14.11 -17.25 -3.61
CA ILE A 355 -13.23 -17.96 -4.55
C ILE A 355 -13.74 -19.40 -4.64
N TRP A 356 -13.29 -20.17 -5.63
CA TRP A 356 -13.68 -21.58 -5.79
C TRP A 356 -12.45 -22.45 -5.80
N VAL A 357 -12.48 -23.54 -5.03
CA VAL A 357 -11.52 -24.63 -5.14
C VAL A 357 -12.08 -25.70 -6.08
N TRP A 358 -11.22 -26.24 -6.93
CA TRP A 358 -11.52 -27.29 -7.90
C TRP A 358 -10.63 -28.49 -7.59
N TYR A 359 -11.21 -29.69 -7.65
CA TYR A 359 -10.51 -30.95 -7.38
C TYR A 359 -11.19 -32.15 -8.04
N ASP A 360 -10.67 -33.36 -7.76
CA ASP A 360 -11.12 -34.63 -8.31
C ASP A 360 -10.85 -34.72 -9.82
N LYS A 361 -9.57 -34.53 -10.18
CA LYS A 361 -9.08 -34.75 -11.55
C LYS A 361 -7.86 -35.64 -11.57
N ALA A 362 -8.10 -36.93 -11.76
CA ALA A 362 -7.07 -37.96 -11.74
C ALA A 362 -5.91 -37.67 -12.71
N GLY A 363 -4.68 -37.86 -12.22
CA GLY A 363 -3.45 -37.78 -13.00
C GLY A 363 -2.92 -36.37 -13.25
N GLU A 364 -3.54 -35.32 -12.68
CA GLU A 364 -3.02 -33.96 -12.73
C GLU A 364 -1.84 -33.75 -11.78
N THR A 365 -0.95 -32.85 -12.17
CA THR A 365 0.15 -32.33 -11.35
C THR A 365 -0.04 -30.83 -11.18
N GLN A 366 0.55 -30.22 -10.14
CA GLN A 366 0.58 -28.75 -10.05
C GLN A 366 1.32 -28.15 -11.26
N PRO A 367 1.01 -26.89 -11.64
CA PRO A 367 1.82 -26.13 -12.61
C PRO A 367 3.27 -26.03 -12.13
N ALA A 368 4.18 -25.78 -13.06
CA ALA A 368 5.55 -25.49 -12.67
C ALA A 368 5.59 -24.19 -11.86
N GLU A 369 6.52 -24.13 -10.89
CA GLU A 369 6.68 -23.03 -9.92
C GLU A 369 6.66 -21.63 -10.55
N ASN A 370 7.39 -21.46 -11.64
CA ASN A 370 7.58 -20.19 -12.35
C ASN A 370 6.52 -19.86 -13.42
N GLU A 371 5.51 -20.72 -13.60
CA GLU A 371 4.39 -20.44 -14.52
C GLU A 371 3.36 -19.49 -13.88
N SER A 372 2.50 -18.87 -14.69
CA SER A 372 1.55 -17.84 -14.25
C SER A 372 0.60 -18.25 -13.11
N TYR A 373 0.35 -19.54 -12.94
CA TYR A 373 -0.48 -20.10 -11.87
C TYR A 373 0.29 -21.05 -10.94
N GLY A 374 1.62 -21.07 -11.06
CA GLY A 374 2.53 -21.81 -10.18
C GLY A 374 2.67 -21.16 -8.81
N SER A 375 3.42 -21.83 -7.94
CA SER A 375 3.65 -21.43 -6.55
C SER A 375 4.32 -20.06 -6.42
N GLU A 376 5.37 -19.77 -7.19
CA GLU A 376 6.09 -18.49 -7.11
C GLU A 376 5.22 -17.29 -7.49
N SER A 377 4.19 -17.52 -8.31
CA SER A 377 3.24 -16.47 -8.73
C SER A 377 2.25 -16.08 -7.62
N VAL A 378 2.20 -16.81 -6.50
CA VAL A 378 1.36 -16.46 -5.35
C VAL A 378 1.86 -15.18 -4.68
N TRP A 379 3.17 -15.02 -4.61
CA TRP A 379 3.82 -13.93 -3.91
C TRP A 379 4.03 -12.74 -4.86
N ASP A 380 3.53 -11.56 -4.48
CA ASP A 380 3.78 -10.36 -5.27
C ASP A 380 5.27 -9.96 -5.26
N VAL A 381 5.70 -9.18 -6.26
CA VAL A 381 7.09 -8.77 -6.48
C VAL A 381 7.74 -8.04 -5.29
N ASN A 382 6.95 -7.55 -4.33
CA ASN A 382 7.50 -6.89 -3.15
C ASN A 382 7.87 -7.88 -2.05
N TYR A 383 7.45 -9.15 -2.10
CA TYR A 383 8.05 -10.20 -1.28
C TYR A 383 9.43 -10.53 -1.83
N LEU A 384 10.46 -10.21 -1.05
CA LEU A 384 11.84 -10.55 -1.36
C LEU A 384 12.19 -11.97 -0.91
N MET A 385 11.49 -12.47 0.11
CA MET A 385 11.69 -13.82 0.64
C MET A 385 10.43 -14.26 1.38
N VAL A 386 10.02 -15.51 1.18
CA VAL A 386 9.00 -16.21 1.96
C VAL A 386 9.53 -17.60 2.29
N GLN A 387 9.76 -17.86 3.57
CA GLN A 387 10.25 -19.12 4.10
C GLN A 387 9.14 -19.76 4.96
N HIS A 388 8.57 -20.87 4.49
CA HIS A 388 7.57 -21.65 5.22
C HIS A 388 8.19 -22.44 6.37
N MET A 389 9.47 -22.85 6.22
CA MET A 389 10.27 -23.53 7.25
C MET A 389 9.86 -24.99 7.51
N ASP A 390 9.21 -25.65 6.54
CA ASP A 390 8.63 -27.00 6.69
C ASP A 390 9.55 -28.13 6.21
N GLU A 391 10.73 -27.80 5.68
CA GLU A 391 11.68 -28.79 5.15
C GLU A 391 12.53 -29.47 6.23
N ASP A 392 12.94 -30.71 5.98
CA ASP A 392 13.85 -31.45 6.86
C ASP A 392 15.24 -30.76 6.90
N PRO A 393 15.70 -30.24 8.05
CA PRO A 393 16.99 -29.55 8.16
C PRO A 393 18.20 -30.43 7.83
N THR A 394 18.02 -31.75 7.80
CA THR A 394 19.06 -32.73 7.45
C THR A 394 19.01 -33.18 5.98
N GLY A 395 18.11 -32.58 5.20
CA GLY A 395 18.01 -32.74 3.76
C GLY A 395 19.24 -32.24 3.00
N SER A 396 19.14 -32.28 1.67
CA SER A 396 20.20 -31.74 0.80
C SER A 396 20.17 -30.22 0.85
N ALA A 397 21.34 -29.59 0.97
CA ALA A 397 21.45 -28.13 0.95
C ALA A 397 21.26 -27.56 -0.48
N PRO A 398 20.69 -26.34 -0.62
CA PRO A 398 20.02 -25.59 0.45
C PRO A 398 18.72 -26.30 0.86
N GLN A 399 18.40 -26.29 2.16
CA GLN A 399 17.29 -27.07 2.71
C GLN A 399 15.98 -26.30 2.71
N PHE A 400 16.03 -25.00 3.01
CA PHE A 400 14.86 -24.17 3.26
C PHE A 400 14.57 -23.33 2.03
N VAL A 401 13.50 -23.64 1.31
CA VAL A 401 13.24 -23.07 0.00
C VAL A 401 12.54 -21.72 0.14
N ASP A 402 13.03 -20.71 -0.56
CA ASP A 402 12.30 -19.45 -0.72
C ASP A 402 11.15 -19.65 -1.70
N ALA A 403 9.91 -19.46 -1.25
CA ALA A 403 8.72 -19.63 -2.07
C ALA A 403 8.57 -18.54 -3.15
N THR A 404 9.39 -17.48 -3.10
CA THR A 404 9.44 -16.45 -4.15
C THR A 404 10.42 -16.81 -5.26
N ASN A 405 10.26 -16.21 -6.43
CA ASN A 405 11.19 -16.37 -7.56
C ASN A 405 12.58 -15.73 -7.36
N ASN A 406 12.94 -15.34 -6.14
CA ASN A 406 14.22 -14.74 -5.83
C ASN A 406 15.27 -15.75 -5.33
N ASP A 407 14.87 -16.99 -5.05
CA ASP A 407 15.74 -18.10 -4.66
C ASP A 407 16.64 -17.76 -3.46
N HIS A 408 16.16 -17.01 -2.47
CA HIS A 408 16.90 -16.74 -1.23
C HIS A 408 16.84 -17.94 -0.27
N ASP A 409 17.20 -19.11 -0.79
CA ASP A 409 17.14 -20.38 -0.08
C ASP A 409 18.10 -20.40 1.12
N GLY A 410 17.65 -21.01 2.21
CA GLY A 410 18.37 -21.16 3.46
C GLY A 410 19.19 -22.45 3.51
N THR A 411 20.42 -22.33 4.00
CA THR A 411 21.28 -23.47 4.31
C THR A 411 21.47 -23.63 5.82
N ASN A 412 21.20 -24.83 6.32
CA ASN A 412 21.57 -25.23 7.68
C ASN A 412 23.09 -25.34 7.81
N ASN A 413 23.70 -24.59 8.73
CA ASN A 413 25.16 -24.62 8.98
C ASN A 413 25.63 -25.79 9.86
N GLY A 414 24.74 -26.72 10.19
CA GLY A 414 25.07 -28.07 10.67
C GLY A 414 24.63 -28.39 12.10
N GLY A 415 24.04 -27.45 12.85
CA GLY A 415 23.47 -27.73 14.17
C GLY A 415 22.05 -28.30 14.12
N LEU A 416 21.23 -27.84 13.17
CA LEU A 416 19.83 -28.27 13.06
C LEU A 416 19.75 -29.74 12.62
N LYS A 417 18.86 -30.47 13.27
CA LYS A 417 18.60 -31.90 13.11
C LYS A 417 17.16 -32.11 12.64
N SER A 418 16.85 -33.30 12.14
CA SER A 418 15.47 -33.65 11.75
C SER A 418 14.48 -33.61 12.93
N THR A 419 14.97 -33.69 14.17
CA THR A 419 14.15 -33.52 15.37
C THR A 419 13.72 -32.09 15.63
N ASP A 420 14.33 -31.12 14.96
CA ASP A 420 14.10 -29.69 15.17
C ASP A 420 12.97 -29.17 14.28
N LEU A 421 12.56 -29.94 13.27
CA LEU A 421 11.29 -29.76 12.58
C LEU A 421 10.12 -30.11 13.52
N LYS A 422 9.26 -29.14 13.80
CA LYS A 422 8.14 -29.25 14.76
C LYS A 422 6.87 -28.66 14.17
N ASN A 423 5.71 -29.24 14.48
CA ASN A 423 4.45 -28.56 14.22
C ASN A 423 4.44 -27.16 14.89
N CYS A 424 4.12 -26.14 14.11
CA CYS A 424 4.13 -24.74 14.52
C CYS A 424 2.73 -24.10 14.40
N VAL A 425 2.63 -22.81 14.14
CA VAL A 425 1.32 -22.12 14.04
C VAL A 425 0.63 -22.52 12.76
N ILE A 426 1.41 -22.60 11.69
CA ILE A 426 1.04 -23.07 10.37
C ILE A 426 1.97 -24.24 10.07
N GLY A 427 1.42 -25.36 9.61
CA GLY A 427 2.21 -26.53 9.25
C GLY A 427 3.27 -26.93 10.28
N ASP A 428 4.47 -27.19 9.76
CA ASP A 428 5.69 -27.43 10.50
C ASP A 428 6.61 -26.19 10.43
N GLY A 429 7.55 -26.08 11.35
CA GLY A 429 8.53 -24.99 11.44
C GLY A 429 9.76 -25.44 12.22
N ILE A 430 10.73 -24.54 12.44
CA ILE A 430 12.04 -24.90 13.01
C ILE A 430 12.19 -24.46 14.47
N GLU A 431 12.58 -25.42 15.33
CA GLU A 431 12.98 -25.21 16.72
C GLU A 431 14.50 -25.00 16.83
N PHE A 432 14.90 -23.82 17.29
CA PHE A 432 16.27 -23.47 17.64
C PHE A 432 16.50 -23.74 19.13
N ASP A 433 17.55 -24.51 19.45
CA ASP A 433 17.78 -25.01 20.81
C ASP A 433 18.50 -24.00 21.75
N GLY A 434 18.99 -22.88 21.18
CA GLY A 434 19.71 -21.80 21.85
C GLY A 434 21.23 -22.01 21.97
N ASN A 435 21.77 -23.08 21.40
CA ASN A 435 23.19 -23.33 21.24
C ASN A 435 23.73 -22.68 19.97
N SER A 436 25.05 -22.51 19.90
CA SER A 436 25.72 -21.70 18.88
C SER A 436 25.82 -22.33 17.49
N ASP A 437 25.19 -23.48 17.28
CA ASP A 437 25.22 -24.27 16.06
C ASP A 437 23.89 -24.28 15.29
N ASP A 438 22.79 -23.82 15.91
CA ASP A 438 21.48 -23.76 15.26
C ASP A 438 21.29 -22.41 14.56
N ASP A 439 21.60 -22.37 13.26
CA ASP A 439 21.40 -21.21 12.39
C ASP A 439 21.11 -21.62 10.94
N ILE A 440 20.40 -20.74 10.24
CA ILE A 440 20.11 -20.86 8.81
C ILE A 440 20.70 -19.65 8.09
N ASP A 441 21.64 -19.89 7.19
CA ASP A 441 22.22 -18.87 6.32
C ASP A 441 21.39 -18.74 5.04
N LEU A 442 20.74 -17.58 4.88
CA LEU A 442 19.91 -17.22 3.72
C LEU A 442 20.76 -16.53 2.62
N GLY A 443 22.08 -16.57 2.72
CA GLY A 443 23.00 -15.98 1.75
C GLY A 443 23.07 -14.45 1.79
N ILE A 444 23.63 -13.88 0.71
CA ILE A 444 23.91 -12.44 0.59
C ILE A 444 22.89 -11.80 -0.35
N TRP A 445 22.02 -10.97 0.20
CA TRP A 445 21.07 -10.15 -0.54
C TRP A 445 20.61 -8.95 0.29
N ASP A 446 20.07 -7.93 -0.37
CA ASP A 446 19.77 -6.65 0.26
C ASP A 446 18.30 -6.25 0.11
N VAL A 447 17.81 -5.50 1.09
CA VAL A 447 16.62 -4.66 0.92
C VAL A 447 17.09 -3.25 0.59
N SER A 448 16.68 -2.74 -0.57
CA SER A 448 17.02 -1.40 -1.03
C SER A 448 15.82 -0.45 -0.96
N GLY A 449 16.07 0.85 -1.09
CA GLY A 449 15.02 1.87 -1.00
C GLY A 449 14.78 2.33 0.45
N ASN A 450 13.60 2.88 0.71
CA ASN A 450 13.26 3.50 1.99
C ASN A 450 12.09 2.82 2.70
N GLN A 451 11.73 1.59 2.33
CA GLN A 451 10.66 0.84 2.95
C GLN A 451 11.09 -0.60 3.24
N LEU A 452 10.45 -1.23 4.23
CA LEU A 452 10.73 -2.60 4.63
C LEU A 452 9.58 -3.16 5.48
N THR A 453 9.31 -4.45 5.32
CA THR A 453 8.59 -5.27 6.29
C THR A 453 9.37 -6.56 6.53
N VAL A 454 9.63 -6.91 7.79
CA VAL A 454 10.13 -8.23 8.18
C VAL A 454 9.13 -8.83 9.15
N GLN A 455 8.63 -10.03 8.88
CA GLN A 455 7.61 -10.68 9.70
C GLN A 455 7.90 -12.17 9.90
N HIS A 456 7.42 -12.71 11.01
CA HIS A 456 7.51 -14.13 11.36
C HIS A 456 6.55 -14.45 12.50
N TRP A 457 6.16 -15.71 12.62
CA TRP A 457 5.65 -16.26 13.87
C TRP A 457 6.83 -16.68 14.74
N VAL A 458 6.77 -16.32 16.02
CA VAL A 458 7.79 -16.67 16.98
C VAL A 458 7.21 -17.26 18.27
N TYR A 459 7.72 -18.43 18.64
CA TYR A 459 7.54 -19.05 19.95
C TYR A 459 8.86 -19.01 20.68
N TYR A 460 9.08 -17.99 21.49
CA TYR A 460 10.36 -17.88 22.19
C TYR A 460 10.32 -18.64 23.53
N GLU A 461 11.38 -19.39 23.78
CA GLU A 461 11.67 -20.00 25.06
C GLU A 461 12.72 -19.18 25.82
N ASN A 462 13.04 -19.56 27.05
CA ASN A 462 14.01 -18.83 27.86
C ASN A 462 15.33 -18.61 27.10
N ASN A 463 15.71 -17.36 26.81
CA ASN A 463 16.85 -17.10 25.94
C ASN A 463 18.16 -17.28 26.70
N ALA A 464 19.03 -18.22 26.28
CA ALA A 464 20.35 -18.43 26.88
C ALA A 464 21.22 -17.15 26.84
N SER A 465 21.02 -16.29 25.84
CA SER A 465 21.77 -15.06 25.61
C SER A 465 21.04 -13.76 26.03
N ASN A 466 19.79 -13.85 26.50
CA ASN A 466 18.83 -12.74 26.72
C ASN A 466 18.67 -11.78 25.52
N ASN A 467 19.09 -12.18 24.31
CA ASN A 467 19.25 -11.33 23.13
C ASN A 467 19.01 -12.09 21.81
N GLY A 468 18.20 -13.15 21.80
CA GLY A 468 17.99 -14.03 20.64
C GLY A 468 17.63 -13.30 19.35
N ARG A 469 18.26 -13.68 18.23
CA ARG A 469 17.99 -13.13 16.91
C ARG A 469 17.06 -14.07 16.13
N CYS A 470 15.94 -13.52 15.65
CA CYS A 470 15.04 -14.25 14.77
C CYS A 470 15.52 -14.10 13.32
N PHE A 471 15.72 -12.85 12.88
CA PHE A 471 16.36 -12.50 11.61
C PHE A 471 17.49 -11.51 11.88
N SER A 472 18.67 -11.71 11.29
CA SER A 472 19.81 -10.83 11.48
C SER A 472 20.69 -10.69 10.24
N ARG A 473 20.90 -9.43 9.84
CA ARG A 473 21.89 -9.01 8.85
C ARG A 473 22.93 -8.12 9.52
N ALA A 474 24.14 -8.63 9.78
CA ALA A 474 25.12 -7.92 10.59
C ALA A 474 26.57 -8.38 10.37
N THR A 475 27.53 -7.52 10.72
CA THR A 475 28.97 -7.86 10.79
C THR A 475 29.47 -8.12 12.22
N GLY A 476 28.57 -8.10 13.20
CA GLY A 476 28.87 -8.35 14.61
C GLY A 476 27.69 -8.01 15.52
N THR A 477 27.92 -8.01 16.83
CA THR A 477 26.83 -7.96 17.83
C THR A 477 26.48 -6.56 18.37
N ALA A 478 27.34 -5.56 18.15
CA ALA A 478 27.06 -4.17 18.51
C ALA A 478 25.91 -3.60 17.67
N VAL A 479 25.18 -2.59 18.20
CA VAL A 479 24.02 -1.99 17.51
C VAL A 479 24.39 -1.56 16.09
N ASP A 480 25.46 -0.78 15.95
CA ASP A 480 25.91 -0.20 14.67
C ASP A 480 26.42 -1.24 13.65
N ASN A 481 26.64 -2.49 14.07
CA ASN A 481 27.03 -3.56 13.17
C ASN A 481 25.83 -4.18 12.45
N HIS A 482 24.59 -3.85 12.83
CA HIS A 482 23.38 -4.42 12.24
C HIS A 482 22.84 -3.53 11.14
N TRP A 483 22.55 -4.13 9.99
CA TRP A 483 21.76 -3.54 8.92
C TRP A 483 20.27 -3.73 9.21
N ILE A 484 19.88 -4.96 9.51
CA ILE A 484 18.51 -5.33 9.87
C ILE A 484 18.61 -6.36 10.99
N MET A 485 17.77 -6.24 12.01
CA MET A 485 17.65 -7.24 13.07
C MET A 485 16.24 -7.27 13.63
N THR A 486 15.64 -8.44 13.70
CA THR A 486 14.42 -8.70 14.48
C THR A 486 14.67 -9.78 15.52
N GLY A 487 13.97 -9.70 16.63
CA GLY A 487 14.04 -10.69 17.72
C GLY A 487 13.97 -10.01 19.06
N PHE A 488 14.81 -10.45 19.99
CA PHE A 488 14.78 -9.99 21.38
C PHE A 488 16.09 -9.30 21.76
N HIS A 489 15.99 -8.31 22.64
CA HIS A 489 17.11 -7.55 23.17
C HIS A 489 17.06 -7.45 24.69
N ASN A 490 18.23 -7.33 25.33
CA ASN A 490 18.47 -7.11 26.77
C ASN A 490 17.21 -7.12 27.65
N SER A 491 17.08 -8.15 28.49
CA SER A 491 15.86 -8.48 29.27
C SER A 491 14.73 -9.13 28.47
N GLU A 492 15.02 -9.65 27.27
CA GLU A 492 14.08 -10.41 26.44
C GLU A 492 12.91 -9.56 25.88
N ASN A 493 13.18 -8.29 25.59
CA ASN A 493 12.20 -7.40 24.97
C ASN A 493 12.21 -7.51 23.44
N PRO A 494 11.04 -7.49 22.77
CA PRO A 494 10.96 -7.37 21.32
C PRO A 494 11.76 -6.16 20.81
N ALA A 495 12.57 -6.38 19.78
CA ALA A 495 13.49 -5.39 19.26
C ALA A 495 13.59 -5.41 17.74
N PHE A 496 13.82 -4.23 17.18
CA PHE A 496 14.08 -3.98 15.78
C PHE A 496 15.31 -3.08 15.65
N ARG A 497 16.31 -3.48 14.86
CA ARG A 497 17.39 -2.58 14.43
C ARG A 497 17.33 -2.40 12.92
N LEU A 498 17.54 -1.17 12.47
CA LEU A 498 17.60 -0.83 11.06
C LEU A 498 18.69 0.21 10.82
N LYS A 499 19.54 -0.02 9.81
CA LYS A 499 20.55 0.93 9.36
C LYS A 499 20.04 1.72 8.16
N THR A 500 20.09 3.05 8.29
CA THR A 500 19.86 3.97 7.19
C THR A 500 20.93 5.06 7.22
N ASN A 501 21.44 5.44 6.06
CA ASN A 501 22.50 6.43 5.93
C ASN A 501 23.68 6.18 6.90
N SER A 502 24.14 4.93 6.99
CA SER A 502 25.23 4.49 7.88
C SER A 502 24.97 4.60 9.39
N ASN A 503 23.74 4.92 9.81
CA ASN A 503 23.35 4.98 11.20
C ASN A 503 22.29 3.92 11.55
N THR A 504 22.58 3.09 12.56
CA THR A 504 21.64 2.07 13.04
C THR A 504 20.78 2.63 14.16
N THR A 505 19.47 2.58 13.97
CA THR A 505 18.50 2.90 15.01
C THR A 505 18.06 1.61 15.70
N HIS A 506 18.02 1.61 17.02
CA HIS A 506 17.50 0.51 17.83
C HIS A 506 16.15 0.90 18.43
N LEU A 507 15.10 0.20 18.01
CA LEU A 507 13.75 0.30 18.57
C LEU A 507 13.50 -0.94 19.45
N GLN A 508 12.93 -0.73 20.63
CA GLN A 508 12.64 -1.79 21.59
C GLN A 508 11.26 -1.55 22.20
N TYR A 509 10.46 -2.60 22.32
CA TYR A 509 9.22 -2.57 23.09
C TYR A 509 9.54 -2.80 24.58
N SER A 510 9.12 -1.92 25.47
CA SER A 510 9.52 -1.93 26.89
C SER A 510 8.90 -3.06 27.72
N THR A 511 7.95 -3.80 27.15
CA THR A 511 7.24 -4.87 27.85
C THR A 511 7.79 -6.22 27.43
N ASN A 512 8.00 -7.12 28.40
CA ASN A 512 8.34 -8.51 28.12
C ASN A 512 7.07 -9.25 27.68
N LEU A 513 7.20 -10.05 26.64
CA LEU A 513 6.13 -10.97 26.25
C LEU A 513 6.06 -12.14 27.26
N SER A 514 5.05 -13.01 27.12
CA SER A 514 5.03 -14.27 27.86
C SER A 514 5.82 -15.32 27.10
N LYS A 515 6.73 -16.01 27.80
CA LYS A 515 7.48 -17.14 27.22
C LYS A 515 6.51 -18.23 26.78
N LYS A 516 6.96 -19.07 25.84
CA LYS A 516 6.21 -20.27 25.43
C LYS A 516 4.81 -19.95 24.90
N THR A 517 4.70 -18.81 24.22
CA THR A 517 3.49 -18.31 23.59
C THR A 517 3.84 -17.86 22.18
N TRP A 518 2.99 -18.20 21.21
CA TRP A 518 3.14 -17.75 19.83
C TRP A 518 2.75 -16.29 19.70
N TYR A 519 3.57 -15.54 18.95
CA TYR A 519 3.30 -14.17 18.56
C TYR A 519 3.59 -13.99 17.09
N PHE A 520 2.69 -13.31 16.38
CA PHE A 520 3.02 -12.78 15.07
C PHE A 520 3.83 -11.49 15.28
N PHE A 521 5.07 -11.48 14.84
CA PHE A 521 5.99 -10.37 15.02
C PHE A 521 6.22 -9.73 13.66
N ALA A 522 5.90 -8.44 13.50
CA ALA A 522 6.27 -7.69 12.31
C ALA A 522 7.05 -6.40 12.65
N CYS A 523 8.10 -6.12 11.88
CA CYS A 523 8.89 -4.90 11.90
C CYS A 523 8.66 -4.16 10.60
N THR A 524 8.23 -2.89 10.67
CA THR A 524 7.98 -2.09 9.46
C THR A 524 8.77 -0.79 9.46
N TYR A 525 9.13 -0.33 8.27
CA TYR A 525 9.73 0.97 8.02
C TYR A 525 9.14 1.57 6.74
N ASP A 526 8.74 2.85 6.78
CA ASP A 526 8.06 3.54 5.66
C ASP A 526 8.83 4.74 5.10
N GLY A 527 10.10 4.89 5.48
CA GLY A 527 10.95 6.02 5.07
C GLY A 527 10.91 7.19 6.06
N SER A 528 9.99 7.14 7.03
CA SER A 528 9.80 8.18 8.06
C SER A 528 9.74 7.61 9.48
N THR A 529 9.31 6.36 9.64
CA THR A 529 9.01 5.76 10.94
C THR A 529 9.30 4.26 10.93
N MET A 530 10.02 3.80 11.95
CA MET A 530 10.14 2.37 12.28
C MET A 530 9.06 1.95 13.27
N ARG A 531 8.49 0.75 13.13
CA ARG A 531 7.49 0.21 14.06
C ARG A 531 7.74 -1.26 14.37
N ILE A 532 7.37 -1.67 15.58
CA ILE A 532 7.25 -3.07 15.99
C ILE A 532 5.76 -3.35 16.19
N TRP A 533 5.31 -4.43 15.58
CA TRP A 533 3.97 -4.98 15.69
C TRP A 533 4.05 -6.34 16.37
N ILE A 534 3.19 -6.55 17.35
CA ILE A 534 3.00 -7.86 17.98
C ILE A 534 1.53 -8.22 17.84
N ASN A 535 1.27 -9.37 17.23
CA ASN A 535 -0.03 -9.74 16.70
C ASN A 535 -0.51 -8.65 15.73
N ASN A 536 -1.71 -8.13 15.92
CA ASN A 536 -2.27 -7.05 15.10
C ASN A 536 -2.16 -5.66 15.77
N GLN A 537 -1.13 -5.40 16.60
CA GLN A 537 -1.02 -4.15 17.36
C GLN A 537 0.38 -3.55 17.23
N ASN A 538 0.46 -2.26 16.89
CA ASN A 538 1.69 -1.50 16.94
C ASN A 538 2.03 -1.21 18.40
N VAL A 539 3.11 -1.82 18.89
CA VAL A 539 3.53 -1.73 20.30
C VAL A 539 4.68 -0.75 20.54
N ALA A 540 5.42 -0.38 19.50
CA ALA A 540 6.52 0.58 19.60
C ALA A 540 6.77 1.26 18.24
N SER A 541 7.11 2.54 18.27
CA SER A 541 7.52 3.27 17.07
C SER A 541 8.56 4.34 17.38
N THR A 542 9.36 4.71 16.38
CA THR A 542 10.29 5.84 16.47
C THR A 542 10.52 6.48 15.10
N PRO A 543 10.71 7.80 15.01
CA PRO A 543 11.11 8.45 13.77
C PRO A 543 12.45 7.91 13.26
N LYS A 544 12.54 7.67 11.95
CA LYS A 544 13.77 7.35 11.23
C LYS A 544 13.59 7.71 9.76
N SER A 545 14.64 8.18 9.11
CA SER A 545 14.60 8.47 7.67
C SER A 545 15.84 7.96 6.94
N GLY A 546 15.78 8.02 5.62
CA GLY A 546 16.87 7.62 4.73
C GLY A 546 16.64 6.27 4.07
N ASN A 547 17.51 5.97 3.10
CA ASN A 547 17.51 4.67 2.44
C ASN A 547 18.14 3.63 3.35
N ILE A 548 17.64 2.40 3.27
CA ILE A 548 18.21 1.23 3.93
C ILE A 548 19.59 1.01 3.33
N ASP A 549 20.59 0.88 4.19
CA ASP A 549 21.95 0.61 3.73
C ASP A 549 21.99 -0.78 3.09
N THR A 550 22.82 -0.96 2.07
CA THR A 550 23.04 -2.24 1.38
C THR A 550 24.49 -2.69 1.56
N SER A 551 24.76 -3.98 1.31
CA SER A 551 26.12 -4.52 1.31
C SER A 551 26.18 -5.85 0.57
N SER A 552 27.06 -5.94 -0.43
CA SER A 552 27.26 -7.15 -1.22
C SER A 552 28.10 -8.24 -0.53
N THR A 553 28.36 -8.14 0.78
CA THR A 553 29.25 -9.07 1.51
C THR A 553 28.66 -9.60 2.82
N ILE A 554 27.49 -9.10 3.22
CA ILE A 554 26.89 -9.46 4.51
C ILE A 554 25.80 -10.50 4.24
N HIS A 555 25.77 -11.52 5.08
CA HIS A 555 24.77 -12.58 5.01
C HIS A 555 23.53 -12.23 5.85
N ASN A 556 22.40 -12.83 5.48
CA ASN A 556 21.14 -12.81 6.23
C ASN A 556 20.98 -14.14 6.97
N TYR A 557 20.79 -14.11 8.28
CA TYR A 557 20.68 -15.32 9.10
C TYR A 557 19.34 -15.39 9.81
N LEU A 558 18.83 -16.61 9.99
CA LEU A 558 17.77 -16.93 10.94
C LEU A 558 18.34 -17.65 12.16
N GLY A 559 17.73 -17.43 13.33
CA GLY A 559 18.07 -18.14 14.57
C GLY A 559 19.35 -17.69 15.28
N ASP A 560 20.29 -17.05 14.58
CA ASP A 560 21.51 -16.48 15.18
C ASP A 560 21.93 -15.16 14.50
N ASN A 561 22.93 -14.50 15.08
CA ASN A 561 23.68 -13.45 14.39
C ASN A 561 24.74 -14.07 13.47
N PRO A 562 25.04 -13.49 12.29
CA PRO A 562 26.09 -13.99 11.39
C PRO A 562 27.49 -14.08 12.01
N SER A 563 27.74 -13.44 13.15
CA SER A 563 29.02 -13.56 13.90
C SER A 563 29.06 -14.72 14.90
N GLY A 564 28.06 -15.61 14.93
CA GLY A 564 28.00 -16.80 15.80
C GLY A 564 27.70 -16.50 17.27
N SER A 565 26.76 -15.59 17.54
CA SER A 565 26.43 -15.13 18.89
C SER A 565 25.04 -14.51 18.93
N ARG A 566 24.32 -14.66 20.06
CA ARG A 566 22.94 -14.15 20.25
C ARG A 566 21.90 -15.08 19.62
N GLN A 567 22.14 -16.36 19.81
CA GLN A 567 21.28 -17.47 19.46
C GLN A 567 19.88 -17.28 20.04
N MET A 568 18.88 -17.56 19.21
CA MET A 568 17.50 -17.72 19.61
C MET A 568 17.29 -19.09 20.24
N LYS A 569 16.48 -19.14 21.29
CA LYS A 569 15.89 -20.39 21.78
C LYS A 569 14.39 -20.33 21.59
N GLY A 570 13.82 -21.24 20.82
CA GLY A 570 12.40 -21.22 20.49
C GLY A 570 12.13 -21.69 19.07
N ARG A 571 10.94 -21.36 18.54
CA ARG A 571 10.54 -21.75 17.19
C ARG A 571 10.26 -20.54 16.31
N LEU A 572 10.62 -20.66 15.03
CA LEU A 572 10.24 -19.74 13.96
C LEU A 572 9.40 -20.47 12.93
N ASP A 573 8.48 -19.73 12.35
CA ASP A 573 7.50 -20.19 11.38
C ASP A 573 7.10 -18.97 10.50
N GLU A 574 6.81 -19.19 9.23
CA GLU A 574 6.40 -18.17 8.25
C GLU A 574 7.27 -16.90 8.20
N VAL A 575 8.58 -17.05 7.98
CA VAL A 575 9.49 -15.90 7.94
C VAL A 575 9.41 -15.21 6.58
N ARG A 576 9.06 -13.93 6.55
CA ARG A 576 8.94 -13.15 5.31
C ARG A 576 9.65 -11.82 5.37
N VAL A 577 10.16 -11.39 4.23
CA VAL A 577 10.74 -10.06 4.03
C VAL A 577 10.10 -9.40 2.81
N SER A 578 9.61 -8.18 2.97
CA SER A 578 9.09 -7.36 1.87
C SER A 578 9.89 -6.07 1.69
N SER A 579 10.09 -5.67 0.43
CA SER A 579 10.75 -4.40 0.03
C SER A 579 9.88 -3.16 0.25
N VAL A 580 8.62 -3.34 0.63
CA VAL A 580 7.66 -2.28 0.95
C VAL A 580 7.22 -2.34 2.40
N ARG A 581 6.65 -1.23 2.87
CA ARG A 581 5.91 -1.20 4.13
C ARG A 581 4.52 -1.79 3.87
N ARG A 582 4.29 -3.05 4.25
CA ARG A 582 2.96 -3.65 4.24
C ARG A 582 2.02 -2.79 5.10
N SER A 583 0.79 -2.59 4.63
CA SER A 583 -0.18 -1.72 5.29
C SER A 583 -0.63 -2.32 6.63
N ASP A 584 -1.21 -1.48 7.50
CA ASP A 584 -1.72 -1.96 8.79
C ASP A 584 -2.85 -2.98 8.58
N SER A 585 -3.70 -2.74 7.56
CA SER A 585 -4.73 -3.68 7.14
C SER A 585 -4.15 -4.98 6.58
N TRP A 586 -3.02 -4.94 5.88
CA TRP A 586 -2.32 -6.14 5.40
C TRP A 586 -1.86 -7.02 6.56
N LEU A 587 -1.09 -6.44 7.49
CA LEU A 587 -0.59 -7.17 8.66
C LEU A 587 -1.73 -7.72 9.54
N GLY A 588 -2.83 -6.96 9.66
CA GLY A 588 -4.00 -7.41 10.39
C GLY A 588 -4.76 -8.55 9.70
N ALA A 589 -4.85 -8.51 8.36
CA ALA A 589 -5.44 -9.62 7.60
C ALA A 589 -4.56 -10.88 7.67
N GLU A 590 -3.24 -10.75 7.55
CA GLU A 590 -2.31 -11.88 7.72
C GLU A 590 -2.44 -12.49 9.11
N TYR A 591 -2.39 -11.69 10.17
CA TYR A 591 -2.57 -12.19 11.53
C TYR A 591 -3.91 -12.92 11.70
N ASN A 592 -5.02 -12.35 11.25
CA ASN A 592 -6.33 -12.99 11.38
C ASN A 592 -6.44 -14.30 10.58
N ASN A 593 -5.93 -14.30 9.35
CA ASN A 593 -5.95 -15.46 8.47
C ASN A 593 -5.09 -16.60 9.03
N GLN A 594 -3.90 -16.29 9.52
CA GLN A 594 -2.91 -17.26 10.00
C GLN A 594 -3.24 -17.77 11.41
N ASN A 595 -3.71 -16.90 12.30
CA ASN A 595 -4.05 -17.26 13.68
C ASN A 595 -5.35 -18.07 13.78
N SER A 596 -6.30 -17.86 12.86
CA SER A 596 -7.60 -18.53 12.90
C SER A 596 -8.17 -18.77 11.49
N PRO A 597 -7.52 -19.61 10.67
CA PRO A 597 -7.91 -19.84 9.27
C PRO A 597 -9.39 -20.21 9.13
N SER A 598 -9.91 -21.10 9.99
CA SER A 598 -11.30 -21.56 10.00
C SER A 598 -12.37 -20.46 10.10
N THR A 599 -12.02 -19.31 10.67
CA THR A 599 -12.93 -18.14 10.76
C THR A 599 -12.70 -17.13 9.65
N PHE A 600 -11.54 -17.17 9.00
CA PHE A 600 -11.18 -16.30 7.89
C PHE A 600 -11.84 -16.74 6.59
N VAL A 601 -11.81 -18.05 6.29
CA VAL A 601 -12.46 -18.64 5.11
C VAL A 601 -13.42 -19.74 5.52
N ILE A 602 -14.66 -19.68 5.04
CA ILE A 602 -15.69 -20.69 5.32
C ILE A 602 -15.95 -21.48 4.04
N PRO A 603 -15.78 -22.81 4.04
CA PRO A 603 -16.15 -23.63 2.88
C PRO A 603 -17.68 -23.71 2.74
N GLY A 604 -18.12 -23.63 1.49
CA GLY A 604 -19.50 -23.91 1.09
C GLY A 604 -19.78 -25.40 0.98
N THR A 605 -20.78 -25.75 0.18
CA THR A 605 -21.10 -27.15 -0.12
C THR A 605 -20.46 -27.55 -1.45
N PRO A 606 -19.73 -28.67 -1.49
CA PRO A 606 -19.20 -29.20 -2.74
C PRO A 606 -20.26 -29.54 -3.77
N GLU A 607 -20.01 -29.16 -5.01
CA GLU A 607 -20.89 -29.36 -6.15
C GLU A 607 -20.14 -29.91 -7.36
N THR A 608 -20.90 -30.47 -8.30
CA THR A 608 -20.36 -30.80 -9.62
C THR A 608 -20.36 -29.52 -10.45
N PRO A 609 -19.25 -29.19 -11.14
CA PRO A 609 -19.14 -27.97 -11.92
C PRO A 609 -20.24 -27.68 -12.94
#